data_AF-A0A3D1GUG8-F1
#
_entry.id   AF-A0A3D1GUG8-F1
#
_cell.length_a   1.000
_cell.length_b   1.000
_cell.length_c   1.000
_cell.angle_alpha   90.00
_cell.angle_beta   90.00
_cell.angle_gamma   90.00
#
_symmetry.space_group_name_H-M   'P 1'
#
loop_
_entity.id
_entity.type
_entity.pdbx_description
1 polymer ?
#
loop_
_entity_poly.entity_id
_entity_poly.type
_entity_poly.pdbx_seq_one_letter_code
_entity_poly.pdbx_strand_id
1 'polypeptide(L)'
;MLSACQFFVDGRDESLLVVTAEEWAEMHKFKEEQRQAKIEANRPQALPGSETISFANLSDAYLAGCRTLGIVEVHHYGSYEEALILMRNQAHQLSASVIVPLDIYQDKTVRADDAGRLNFVKGRMLRCPDKSEEERA
;
A
#
# COMPACT_ATOMS: atom_id res chain seq x y z
N MET A 1 55.78 -2.65 28.69
CA MET A 1 54.73 -2.30 27.71
C MET A 1 53.53 -1.79 28.51
N LEU A 2 53.26 -0.49 28.46
CA LEU A 2 52.14 0.13 29.20
C LEU A 2 50.88 0.00 28.34
N SER A 3 49.90 -0.76 28.82
CA SER A 3 48.55 -0.81 28.24
C SER A 3 47.88 0.54 28.49
N ALA A 4 47.60 1.30 27.43
CA ALA A 4 46.89 2.56 27.54
C ALA A 4 45.38 2.28 27.60
N CYS A 5 44.74 2.60 28.73
CA CYS A 5 43.29 2.59 28.84
C CYS A 5 42.73 3.90 28.26
N GLN A 6 41.80 3.78 27.31
CA GLN A 6 41.06 4.91 26.75
C GLN A 6 39.73 5.05 27.50
N PHE A 7 39.47 6.23 28.07
CA PHE A 7 38.23 6.55 28.77
C PHE A 7 37.32 7.39 27.86
N PHE A 8 36.05 7.00 27.76
CA PHE A 8 35.01 7.78 27.09
C PHE A 8 34.09 8.36 28.16
N VAL A 9 33.96 9.68 28.20
CA VAL A 9 33.05 10.38 29.11
C VAL A 9 31.82 10.80 28.32
N ASP A 10 30.67 10.27 28.70
CA ASP A 10 29.37 10.69 28.18
C ASP A 10 28.77 11.73 29.14
N GLY A 11 28.43 12.92 28.63
CA GLY A 11 27.91 14.04 29.42
C GLY A 11 26.39 14.04 29.58
N ARG A 12 25.70 12.98 29.14
CA ARG A 12 24.25 12.84 29.27
C ARG A 12 23.86 12.36 30.68
N ASP A 13 22.78 12.91 31.23
CA ASP A 13 22.20 12.49 32.52
C ASP A 13 21.17 11.35 32.33
N GLU A 14 21.46 10.43 31.42
CA GLU A 14 20.59 9.31 31.05
C GLU A 14 21.31 7.98 31.29
N SER A 15 20.57 6.97 31.75
CA SER A 15 21.11 5.62 31.90
C SER A 15 21.38 4.99 30.53
N LEU A 16 22.64 4.63 30.27
CA LEU A 16 23.06 3.97 29.04
C LEU A 16 23.26 2.47 29.24
N LEU A 17 22.78 1.67 28.30
CA LEU A 17 23.09 0.25 28.22
C LEU A 17 24.30 0.07 27.30
N VAL A 18 25.42 -0.39 27.84
CA VAL A 18 26.60 -0.75 27.05
C VAL A 18 26.41 -2.17 26.55
N VAL A 19 26.36 -2.33 25.23
CA VAL A 19 26.29 -3.62 24.54
C VAL A 19 27.55 -3.83 23.71
N THR A 20 27.89 -5.09 23.46
CA THR A 20 28.94 -5.43 22.50
C THR A 20 28.50 -5.09 21.08
N ALA A 21 29.47 -4.97 20.16
CA ALA A 21 29.18 -4.75 18.75
C ALA A 21 28.35 -5.90 18.12
N GLU A 22 28.54 -7.13 18.61
CA GLU A 22 27.80 -8.32 18.18
C GLU A 22 26.34 -8.26 18.62
N GLU A 23 26.07 -8.02 19.92
CA GLU A 23 24.72 -7.85 20.45
C GLU A 23 23.97 -6.70 19.77
N TRP A 24 24.67 -5.61 19.45
CA TRP A 24 24.10 -4.49 18.71
C TRP A 24 23.69 -4.90 17.28
N ALA A 25 24.55 -5.65 16.58
CA ALA A 25 24.27 -6.13 15.22
C ALA A 25 23.10 -7.14 15.21
N GLU A 26 23.04 -8.05 16.16
CA GLU A 26 21.94 -9.01 16.31
C GLU A 26 20.60 -8.30 16.57
N MET A 27 20.59 -7.31 17.45
CA MET A 27 19.39 -6.51 17.73
C MET A 27 18.87 -5.82 16.46
N HIS A 28 19.75 -5.24 15.63
CA HIS A 28 19.33 -4.60 14.38
C HIS A 28 18.80 -5.60 13.37
N LYS A 29 19.46 -6.77 13.24
CA LYS A 29 18.96 -7.84 12.38
C LYS A 29 17.59 -8.32 12.82
N PHE A 30 17.38 -8.54 14.12
CA PHE A 30 16.08 -8.93 14.66
C PHE A 30 15.00 -7.87 14.39
N LYS A 31 15.32 -6.58 14.61
CA LYS A 31 14.40 -5.47 14.29
C LYS A 31 14.05 -5.44 12.81
N GLU A 32 15.01 -5.69 11.95
CA GLU A 32 14.80 -5.76 10.51
C GLU A 32 13.85 -6.90 10.13
N GLU A 33 14.11 -8.11 10.65
CA GLU A 33 13.26 -9.28 10.39
C GLU A 33 11.82 -9.07 10.87
N GLN A 34 11.64 -8.51 12.07
CA GLN A 34 10.31 -8.17 12.59
C GLN A 34 9.59 -7.13 11.72
N ARG A 35 10.34 -6.14 11.23
CA ARG A 35 9.80 -5.13 10.32
C ARG A 35 9.35 -5.76 9.00
N GLN A 36 10.16 -6.60 8.39
CA GLN A 36 9.81 -7.30 7.15
C GLN A 36 8.61 -8.23 7.33
N ALA A 37 8.58 -8.98 8.44
CA ALA A 37 7.44 -9.83 8.77
C ALA A 37 6.13 -9.02 8.93
N LYS A 38 6.21 -7.84 9.56
CA LYS A 38 5.06 -6.93 9.69
C LYS A 38 4.62 -6.38 8.33
N ILE A 39 5.54 -6.02 7.45
CA ILE A 39 5.21 -5.55 6.09
C ILE A 39 4.48 -6.66 5.32
N GLU A 40 5.03 -7.86 5.32
CA GLU A 40 4.43 -9.02 4.63
C GLU A 40 3.05 -9.36 5.18
N ALA A 41 2.90 -9.38 6.51
CA ALA A 41 1.61 -9.67 7.16
C ALA A 41 0.52 -8.64 6.85
N ASN A 42 0.90 -7.39 6.57
CA ASN A 42 -0.03 -6.31 6.22
C ASN A 42 -0.19 -6.12 4.71
N ARG A 43 0.40 -6.99 3.87
CA ARG A 43 0.23 -6.90 2.42
C ARG A 43 -1.26 -7.04 2.06
N PRO A 44 -1.84 -6.12 1.28
CA PRO A 44 -3.22 -6.21 0.84
C PRO A 44 -3.51 -7.52 0.09
N GLN A 45 -4.61 -8.17 0.43
CA GLN A 45 -5.12 -9.36 -0.26
C GLN A 45 -6.41 -9.03 -1.01
N ALA A 46 -6.58 -9.60 -2.19
CA ALA A 46 -7.80 -9.43 -2.96
C ALA A 46 -8.98 -10.12 -2.25
N LEU A 47 -10.09 -9.40 -2.12
CA LEU A 47 -11.35 -9.98 -1.64
C LEU A 47 -11.92 -10.91 -2.72
N PRO A 48 -12.49 -12.08 -2.35
CA PRO A 48 -13.14 -12.95 -3.32
C PRO A 48 -14.23 -12.19 -4.12
N GLY A 49 -14.20 -12.27 -5.45
CA GLY A 49 -15.09 -11.55 -6.34
C GLY A 49 -14.60 -10.16 -6.74
N SER A 50 -13.62 -9.57 -6.04
CA SER A 50 -13.05 -8.26 -6.42
C SER A 50 -12.25 -8.31 -7.73
N GLU A 51 -11.79 -9.50 -8.13
CA GLU A 51 -11.10 -9.76 -9.40
C GLU A 51 -11.98 -9.52 -10.63
N THR A 52 -13.30 -9.58 -10.46
CA THR A 52 -14.27 -9.34 -11.55
C THR A 52 -14.44 -7.85 -11.87
N ILE A 53 -13.96 -6.97 -10.98
CA ILE A 53 -14.03 -5.52 -11.18
C ILE A 53 -13.02 -5.09 -12.24
N SER A 54 -13.53 -4.52 -13.34
CA SER A 54 -12.72 -4.05 -14.46
C SER A 54 -12.37 -2.57 -14.33
N PHE A 55 -11.23 -2.20 -14.93
CA PHE A 55 -10.88 -0.81 -15.15
C PHE A 55 -11.29 -0.39 -16.55
N ALA A 56 -11.87 0.81 -16.69
CA ALA A 56 -12.38 1.31 -17.95
C ALA A 56 -11.90 2.72 -18.23
N ASN A 57 -11.80 3.07 -19.50
CA ASN A 57 -11.58 4.46 -19.90
C ASN A 57 -12.91 5.23 -19.77
N LEU A 58 -12.86 6.49 -19.33
CA LEU A 58 -14.04 7.36 -19.25
C LEU A 58 -14.80 7.47 -20.58
N SER A 59 -14.10 7.39 -21.70
CA SER A 59 -14.69 7.49 -23.05
C SER A 59 -15.29 6.19 -23.58
N ASP A 60 -15.31 5.12 -22.77
CA ASP A 60 -15.80 3.83 -23.22
C ASP A 60 -17.33 3.84 -23.36
N ALA A 61 -17.83 3.40 -24.52
CA ALA A 61 -19.23 3.53 -24.89
C ALA A 61 -20.15 2.72 -23.97
N TYR A 62 -19.67 1.59 -23.44
CA TYR A 62 -20.46 0.75 -22.53
C TYR A 62 -20.76 1.44 -21.19
N LEU A 63 -20.07 2.54 -20.86
CA LEU A 63 -20.33 3.31 -19.64
C LEU A 63 -21.64 4.09 -19.67
N ALA A 64 -22.29 4.23 -20.84
CA ALA A 64 -23.51 5.02 -21.00
C ALA A 64 -24.68 4.53 -20.13
N GLY A 65 -24.72 3.25 -19.77
CA GLY A 65 -25.74 2.67 -18.90
C GLY A 65 -25.37 2.62 -17.41
N CYS A 66 -24.15 3.03 -17.04
CA CYS A 66 -23.65 2.79 -15.69
C CYS A 66 -24.03 3.89 -14.69
N ARG A 67 -24.43 3.50 -13.48
CA ARG A 67 -24.68 4.40 -12.36
C ARG A 67 -23.38 4.70 -11.61
N THR A 68 -23.12 5.98 -11.33
CA THR A 68 -22.02 6.38 -10.44
C THR A 68 -22.39 6.10 -8.98
N LEU A 69 -21.49 5.41 -8.27
CA LEU A 69 -21.61 5.11 -6.84
C LEU A 69 -20.81 6.06 -5.97
N GLY A 70 -19.71 6.61 -6.49
CA GLY A 70 -18.87 7.56 -5.78
C GLY A 70 -17.46 7.63 -6.36
N ILE A 71 -16.59 8.34 -5.65
CA ILE A 71 -15.16 8.41 -5.95
C ILE A 71 -14.41 7.85 -4.75
N VAL A 72 -13.41 7.04 -5.02
CA VAL A 72 -12.51 6.45 -4.01
C VAL A 72 -11.10 6.92 -4.31
N GLU A 73 -10.38 7.23 -3.24
CA GLU A 73 -8.96 7.60 -3.25
C GLU A 73 -8.21 6.61 -2.35
N VAL A 74 -7.18 5.98 -2.91
CA VAL A 74 -6.28 5.07 -2.19
C VAL A 74 -4.89 5.68 -2.14
N HIS A 75 -4.37 5.78 -0.93
CA HIS A 75 -3.00 6.21 -0.63
C HIS A 75 -2.29 5.01 -0.01
N HIS A 76 -1.35 4.40 -0.75
CA HIS A 76 -0.68 3.18 -0.31
C HIS A 76 0.83 3.30 -0.43
N TYR A 77 1.51 3.03 0.68
CA TYR A 77 2.96 2.90 0.76
C TYR A 77 3.32 1.44 0.45
N GLY A 78 3.81 1.19 -0.76
CA GLY A 78 4.06 -0.18 -1.23
C GLY A 78 4.14 -0.26 -2.76
N SER A 79 3.70 -1.40 -3.31
CA SER A 79 3.67 -1.58 -4.76
C SER A 79 2.43 -0.95 -5.39
N TYR A 80 2.52 -0.61 -6.68
CA TYR A 80 1.37 -0.12 -7.43
C TYR A 80 0.25 -1.18 -7.52
N GLU A 81 0.62 -2.46 -7.63
CA GLU A 81 -0.35 -3.57 -7.68
C GLU A 81 -1.13 -3.70 -6.38
N GLU A 82 -0.48 -3.54 -5.22
CA GLU A 82 -1.13 -3.53 -3.91
C GLU A 82 -2.17 -2.40 -3.82
N ALA A 83 -1.85 -1.21 -4.35
CA ALA A 83 -2.80 -0.10 -4.42
C ALA A 83 -4.01 -0.44 -5.31
N LEU A 84 -3.82 -1.16 -6.42
CA LEU A 84 -4.91 -1.62 -7.27
C LEU A 84 -5.78 -2.70 -6.60
N ILE A 85 -5.19 -3.59 -5.81
CA ILE A 85 -5.93 -4.56 -4.99
C ILE A 85 -6.84 -3.82 -4.01
N LEU A 86 -6.32 -2.83 -3.29
CA LEU A 86 -7.12 -2.01 -2.38
C LEU A 86 -8.26 -1.29 -3.11
N MET A 87 -8.00 -0.72 -4.29
CA MET A 87 -9.02 -0.09 -5.12
C MET A 87 -10.14 -1.05 -5.53
N ARG A 88 -9.79 -2.27 -5.98
CA ARG A 88 -10.78 -3.30 -6.34
C ARG A 88 -11.57 -3.78 -5.13
N ASN A 89 -10.93 -3.96 -3.98
CA ASN A 89 -11.61 -4.32 -2.74
C ASN A 89 -12.65 -3.27 -2.34
N GLN A 90 -12.28 -2.00 -2.41
CA GLN A 90 -13.22 -0.91 -2.12
C GLN A 90 -14.37 -0.85 -3.14
N ALA A 91 -14.08 -1.06 -4.41
CA ALA A 91 -15.10 -1.13 -5.46
C ALA A 91 -16.09 -2.28 -5.21
N HIS A 92 -15.57 -3.46 -4.85
CA HIS A 92 -16.37 -4.63 -4.51
C HIS A 92 -17.28 -4.38 -3.31
N GLN A 93 -16.76 -3.76 -2.24
CA GLN A 93 -17.56 -3.39 -1.07
C GLN A 93 -18.70 -2.41 -1.41
N LEU A 94 -18.48 -1.53 -2.39
CA LEU A 94 -19.51 -0.62 -2.89
C LEU A 94 -20.47 -1.30 -3.89
N SER A 95 -20.28 -2.59 -4.19
CA SER A 95 -21.00 -3.31 -5.24
C SER A 95 -20.92 -2.61 -6.61
N ALA A 96 -19.77 -1.99 -6.88
CA ALA A 96 -19.39 -1.52 -8.21
C ALA A 96 -19.09 -2.72 -9.12
N SER A 97 -19.11 -2.49 -10.42
CA SER A 97 -18.64 -3.45 -11.43
C SER A 97 -17.43 -2.91 -12.19
N VAL A 98 -17.25 -1.58 -12.21
CA VAL A 98 -16.24 -0.89 -13.01
C VAL A 98 -15.62 0.26 -12.22
N ILE A 99 -14.32 0.44 -12.42
CA ILE A 99 -13.55 1.59 -11.93
C ILE A 99 -13.09 2.40 -13.14
N VAL A 100 -13.44 3.69 -13.17
CA VAL A 100 -12.89 4.64 -14.15
C VAL A 100 -11.78 5.43 -13.45
N PRO A 101 -10.50 5.26 -13.82
CA PRO A 101 -9.40 6.05 -13.27
C PRO A 101 -9.63 7.54 -13.54
N LEU A 102 -9.42 8.37 -12.53
CA LEU A 102 -9.46 9.83 -12.64
C LEU A 102 -8.06 10.42 -12.53
N ASP A 103 -7.27 9.92 -11.59
CA ASP A 103 -5.91 10.37 -11.37
C ASP A 103 -5.08 9.24 -10.77
N ILE A 104 -3.84 9.09 -11.23
CA ILE A 104 -2.89 8.10 -10.75
C ILE A 104 -1.53 8.76 -10.68
N TYR A 105 -0.96 8.81 -9.49
CA TYR A 105 0.34 9.39 -9.24
C TYR A 105 1.17 8.48 -8.35
N GLN A 106 2.44 8.31 -8.72
CA GLN A 106 3.42 7.65 -7.87
C GLN A 106 4.47 8.68 -7.47
N ASP A 107 4.62 8.88 -6.16
CA ASP A 107 5.67 9.75 -5.64
C ASP A 107 7.03 9.14 -5.98
N LYS A 108 7.90 9.97 -6.57
CA LYS A 108 9.27 9.60 -6.92
C LYS A 108 10.20 9.66 -5.72
N THR A 109 9.79 10.32 -4.64
CA THR A 109 10.54 10.37 -3.39
C THR A 109 10.38 9.06 -2.64
N VAL A 110 11.49 8.36 -2.43
CA VAL A 110 11.53 7.19 -1.55
C VAL A 110 11.63 7.73 -0.13
N ARG A 111 10.67 7.41 0.74
CA ARG A 111 10.82 7.74 2.16
C ARG A 111 11.92 6.90 2.77
N ALA A 112 12.67 7.51 3.68
CA ALA A 112 13.80 6.87 4.38
C ALA A 112 13.37 5.76 5.36
N ASP A 113 12.06 5.52 5.53
CA ASP A 113 11.47 4.56 6.47
C ASP A 113 11.11 3.21 5.83
N ASP A 114 11.59 2.93 4.61
CA ASP A 114 11.39 1.68 3.86
C ASP A 114 9.92 1.32 3.58
N ALA A 115 9.00 2.28 3.72
CA ALA A 115 7.58 2.08 3.40
C ALA A 115 7.32 1.97 1.87
N GLY A 116 8.36 1.94 1.05
CA GLY A 116 8.25 1.96 -0.40
C GLY A 116 7.83 3.33 -0.94
N ARG A 117 7.32 3.35 -2.18
CA ARG A 117 6.84 4.58 -2.81
C ARG A 117 5.38 4.80 -2.46
N LEU A 118 4.99 6.06 -2.27
CA LEU A 118 3.58 6.42 -2.14
C LEU A 118 2.90 6.28 -3.51
N ASN A 119 1.90 5.41 -3.58
CA ASN A 119 1.00 5.29 -4.72
C ASN A 119 -0.32 5.96 -4.36
N PHE A 120 -0.73 6.90 -5.19
CA PHE A 120 -2.02 7.56 -5.15
C PHE A 120 -2.85 7.08 -6.34
N VAL A 121 -4.01 6.50 -6.07
CA VAL A 121 -4.96 6.05 -7.09
C VAL A 121 -6.33 6.60 -6.77
N LYS A 122 -6.89 7.38 -7.69
CA LYS A 122 -8.23 7.94 -7.62
C LYS A 122 -9.09 7.39 -8.73
N GLY A 123 -10.22 6.81 -8.37
CA GLY A 123 -11.13 6.19 -9.33
C GLY A 123 -12.59 6.51 -9.03
N ARG A 124 -13.38 6.71 -10.09
CA ARG A 124 -14.84 6.76 -10.00
C ARG A 124 -15.38 5.33 -10.03
N MET A 125 -16.18 4.99 -9.04
CA MET A 125 -16.81 3.69 -8.89
C MET A 125 -18.16 3.69 -9.61
N LEU A 126 -18.35 2.75 -10.54
CA LEU A 126 -19.55 2.62 -11.35
C LEU A 126 -20.17 1.24 -11.20
N ARG A 127 -21.50 1.18 -11.19
CA ARG A 127 -22.26 -0.05 -11.36
C ARG A 127 -22.94 -0.03 -12.72
N CYS A 128 -22.57 -0.97 -13.56
CA CYS A 128 -23.10 -1.13 -14.90
C CYS A 128 -24.22 -2.18 -14.91
N PRO A 129 -25.14 -2.13 -15.89
CA PRO A 129 -26.07 -3.22 -16.16
C PRO A 129 -25.30 -4.50 -16.50
N ASP A 130 -25.86 -5.64 -16.15
CA ASP A 130 -25.31 -6.92 -16.57
C ASP A 130 -25.51 -7.07 -18.08
N LYS A 131 -24.49 -7.57 -18.79
CA LYS A 131 -24.54 -7.79 -20.25
C LYS A 131 -25.72 -8.66 -20.72
N SER A 132 -26.35 -9.41 -19.81
CA SER A 132 -27.51 -10.28 -20.09
C SER A 132 -28.85 -9.53 -20.16
N GLU A 133 -28.93 -8.28 -19.70
CA GLU A 133 -30.17 -7.49 -19.76
C GLU A 133 -30.36 -6.80 -21.12
N GLU A 134 -29.27 -6.46 -21.82
CA GLU A 134 -29.32 -5.89 -23.18
C GLU A 134 -29.75 -6.91 -24.26
N GLU A 135 -29.55 -8.21 -24.04
CA GLU A 135 -30.00 -9.27 -24.97
C GLU A 135 -31.47 -9.70 -24.73
N ARG A 136 -32.13 -9.17 -23.69
CA ARG A 136 -33.52 -9.52 -23.30
C ARG A 136 -34.55 -8.41 -23.56
N ALA A 137 -34.11 -7.23 -24.01
CA ALA A 137 -34.95 -6.09 -24.35
C ALA A 137 -35.10 -5.94 -25.87
#